data_AF-W1XT91-F1
#
_entry.id   AF-W1XT91-F1
#
_cell.length_a   1.000
_cell.length_b   1.000
_cell.length_c   1.000
_cell.angle_alpha   90.00
_cell.angle_beta   90.00
_cell.angle_gamma   90.00
#
_symmetry.space_group_name_H-M   'P 1'
#
loop_
_entity.id
_entity.type
_entity.pdbx_description
1 polymer ?
#
loop_
_entity_poly.entity_id
_entity_poly.type
_entity_poly.pdbx_seq_one_letter_code
_entity_poly.pdbx_strand_id
1 'polypeptide(L)' 'SAPSTNDAYASADTIDVVPEVSGRIVELAVTDNQAVKQGDLLFRIDPRPYEANLAKAEASLAALDKQIMLTQRSVDAQQ' A
#
# COMPACT_ATOMS: atom_id res chain seq x y z
N SER A 1 24.98 54.83 7.58
CA SER A 1 24.88 53.37 7.70
C SER A 1 23.54 52.95 7.14
N ALA A 2 23.50 52.21 6.03
CA ALA A 2 22.24 51.72 5.48
C ALA A 2 21.74 50.53 6.33
N PRO A 3 20.43 50.38 6.58
CA PRO A 3 19.91 49.25 7.32
C PRO A 3 20.08 47.96 6.51
N SER A 4 20.74 46.97 7.11
CA SER A 4 20.74 45.58 6.63
C SER A 4 19.80 44.80 7.54
N THR A 5 18.79 44.17 6.96
CA THR A 5 18.00 43.11 7.61
C THR A 5 18.34 41.79 6.94
N ASN A 6 18.42 40.73 7.73
CA ASN A 6 18.68 39.35 7.29
C ASN A 6 17.41 38.50 7.38
N ASP A 7 16.24 39.14 7.26
CA ASP A 7 14.94 38.48 7.35
C ASP A 7 14.64 37.75 6.03
N ALA A 8 15.09 36.50 5.93
CA ALA A 8 14.72 35.58 4.86
C ALA A 8 13.62 34.64 5.36
N TYR A 9 12.40 34.80 4.86
CA TYR A 9 11.33 33.83 5.07
C TYR A 9 11.31 32.84 3.91
N ALA A 10 11.63 31.58 4.18
CA ALA A 10 11.45 30.49 3.23
C ALA A 10 10.11 29.80 3.52
N SER A 11 9.15 29.92 2.61
CA SER A 11 7.92 29.13 2.64
C SER A 11 8.13 27.89 1.78
N ALA A 12 7.86 26.71 2.33
CA ALA A 12 7.82 25.46 1.60
C ALA A 12 6.45 24.82 1.79
N ASP A 13 5.84 24.38 0.70
CA ASP A 13 4.64 23.56 0.76
C ASP A 13 5.01 22.22 1.41
N THR A 14 4.40 21.92 2.55
CA THR A 14 4.62 20.66 3.26
C THR A 14 3.46 19.72 2.95
N ILE A 15 3.78 18.50 2.54
CA ILE A 15 2.80 17.42 2.38
C ILE A 15 3.12 16.31 3.37
N ASP A 16 2.11 15.86 4.10
CA ASP A 16 2.23 14.70 4.97
C ASP A 16 2.12 13.43 4.13
N VAL A 17 3.10 12.53 4.26
CA VAL A 17 3.06 11.21 3.61
C VAL A 17 2.60 10.17 4.63
N VAL A 18 1.40 9.65 4.41
CA VAL A 18 0.79 8.63 5.26
C VAL A 18 0.55 7.35 4.46
N PRO A 19 0.77 6.17 5.04
CA PRO A 19 0.43 4.92 4.37
C PRO A 19 -1.09 4.77 4.25
N GLU A 20 -1.55 4.25 3.13
CA GLU A 20 -2.97 3.92 2.91
C GLU A 20 -3.45 2.75 3.78
N VAL A 21 -2.52 1.95 4.32
CA VAL A 21 -2.81 0.75 5.08
C VAL A 21 -2.01 0.72 6.39
N SER A 22 -2.63 0.19 7.45
CA SER A 22 -2.00 0.06 8.76
C SER A 22 -1.14 -1.19 8.87
N GLY A 23 0.12 -1.06 9.28
CA GLY A 23 0.95 -2.22 9.57
C GLY A 23 2.29 -1.86 10.20
N ARG A 24 3.05 -2.90 10.55
CA ARG A 24 4.39 -2.72 11.10
C ARG A 24 5.35 -2.28 9.99
N ILE A 25 6.08 -1.18 10.20
CA ILE A 25 7.19 -0.81 9.33
C ILE A 25 8.35 -1.80 9.54
N VAL A 26 8.84 -2.39 8.46
CA VAL A 26 9.97 -3.34 8.45
C VAL A 26 11.23 -2.76 7.83
N GLU A 27 11.11 -1.66 7.09
CA GLU A 27 12.22 -0.97 6.43
C GLU A 27 11.93 0.53 6.41
N LEU A 28 12.93 1.33 6.74
CA LEU A 28 12.96 2.78 6.50
C LEU A 28 14.08 3.02 5.48
N ALA A 29 13.71 3.44 4.28
CA ALA A 29 14.61 3.55 3.13
C ALA A 29 15.13 4.99 2.93
N VAL A 30 14.86 5.88 3.88
CA VAL A 30 15.26 7.29 3.87
C VAL A 30 15.93 7.70 5.18
N THR A 31 16.76 8.73 5.10
CA THR A 31 17.36 9.41 6.25
C THR A 31 16.74 10.79 6.45
N ASP A 32 17.01 11.39 7.61
CA ASP A 32 16.48 12.70 7.96
C ASP A 32 16.97 13.79 6.98
N ASN A 33 16.06 14.71 6.60
CA ASN A 33 16.27 15.77 5.61
C ASN A 33 16.73 15.31 4.21
N GLN A 34 16.56 14.03 3.86
CA GLN A 34 16.89 13.51 2.53
C GLN A 34 15.92 14.04 1.48
N ALA A 35 16.46 14.60 0.39
CA ALA A 35 15.67 14.94 -0.78
C ALA A 35 15.18 13.66 -1.49
N VAL A 36 13.85 13.55 -1.68
CA VAL A 36 13.18 12.43 -2.35
C VAL A 36 12.37 12.92 -3.54
N LYS A 37 12.04 12.02 -4.45
CA LYS A 37 11.24 12.27 -5.65
C LYS A 37 10.02 11.34 -5.67
N GLN A 38 9.07 11.67 -6.53
CA GLN A 38 7.91 10.81 -6.76
C GLN A 38 8.37 9.40 -7.17
N GLY A 39 7.82 8.39 -6.49
CA GLY A 39 8.13 6.99 -6.71
C GLY A 39 9.27 6.44 -5.86
N ASP A 40 9.98 7.28 -5.11
CA ASP A 40 11.01 6.80 -4.18
C ASP A 40 10.38 5.99 -3.04
N LEU A 41 11.01 4.87 -2.69
CA LEU A 41 10.62 4.08 -1.54
C LEU A 41 10.99 4.84 -0.27
N LEU A 42 10.00 5.16 0.55
CA LEU A 42 10.23 5.83 1.84
C LEU A 42 10.32 4.81 2.98
N PHE A 43 9.38 3.88 3.04
CA PHE A 43 9.33 2.82 4.03
C PHE A 43 8.55 1.62 3.48
N ARG A 44 8.80 0.43 4.06
CA ARG A 44 8.06 -0.80 3.73
C ARG A 44 7.25 -1.25 4.93
N ILE A 45 5.96 -1.51 4.72
CA ILE A 45 5.09 -2.19 5.68
C ILE A 45 5.25 -3.70 5.50
N ASP A 46 5.22 -4.45 6.60
CA ASP A 46 5.24 -5.92 6.60
C ASP A 46 4.13 -6.47 5.68
N PRO A 47 4.48 -7.10 4.54
CA PRO A 47 3.49 -7.51 3.56
C PRO A 47 2.77 -8.81 3.96
N ARG A 48 3.32 -9.58 4.90
CA ARG A 48 2.86 -10.96 5.18
C ARG A 48 1.38 -11.06 5.56
N PRO A 49 0.79 -10.17 6.38
CA PRO A 49 -0.65 -10.22 6.66
C PRO A 49 -1.50 -9.98 5.41
N TYR A 50 -1.05 -9.11 4.50
CA TYR A 50 -1.75 -8.82 3.25
C TYR A 50 -1.64 -9.97 2.26
N GLU A 51 -0.44 -10.55 2.12
CA GLU A 51 -0.21 -11.74 1.30
C GLU A 51 -1.05 -12.93 1.79
N ALA A 52 -1.12 -13.15 3.10
CA ALA A 52 -1.93 -14.21 3.68
C ALA A 52 -3.44 -14.00 3.42
N ASN A 53 -3.91 -12.75 3.52
CA ASN A 53 -5.29 -12.40 3.21
C ASN A 53 -5.62 -12.57 1.73
N LEU A 54 -4.70 -12.18 0.84
CA LEU A 54 -4.83 -12.40 -0.61
C LEU A 54 -4.93 -13.89 -0.92
N ALA A 55 -3.99 -14.70 -0.41
CA ALA A 55 -3.99 -16.15 -0.62
C ALA A 55 -5.28 -16.81 -0.10
N LYS A 56 -5.81 -16.35 1.03
CA LYS A 56 -7.11 -16.82 1.56
C LYS A 56 -8.28 -16.48 0.63
N ALA A 57 -8.29 -15.26 0.08
CA ALA A 57 -9.33 -14.82 -0.84
C ALA A 57 -9.29 -15.63 -2.15
N GLU A 58 -8.09 -15.84 -2.71
CA GLU A 58 -7.87 -16.66 -3.91
C GLU A 58 -8.32 -18.11 -3.69
N ALA A 59 -7.98 -18.71 -2.55
CA ALA A 59 -8.43 -20.06 -2.20
C ALA A 59 -9.96 -20.15 -2.09
N SER A 60 -10.60 -19.11 -1.55
CA SER A 60 -12.07 -19.04 -1.43
C SER A 60 -12.74 -18.93 -2.79
N LEU A 61 -12.17 -18.12 -3.70
CA LEU A 61 -12.63 -18.01 -5.09
C LEU A 61 -12.52 -19.35 -5.81
N ALA A 62 -11.37 -20.02 -5.73
CA ALA A 62 -11.16 -21.32 -6.36
C ALA A 62 -12.11 -22.41 -5.83
N ALA A 63 -12.47 -22.37 -4.55
CA ALA A 63 -13.46 -23.27 -3.98
C ALA A 63 -14.87 -23.00 -4.54
N LEU A 64 -15.24 -21.72 -4.66
CA LEU A 64 -16.53 -21.32 -5.22
C LEU A 64 -16.66 -21.71 -6.69
N ASP A 65 -15.61 -21.51 -7.50
CA ASP A 65 -15.60 -21.91 -8.91
C ASP A 65 -15.82 -23.41 -9.08
N LYS A 66 -15.21 -24.23 -8.22
CA LYS A 66 -15.45 -25.67 -8.18
C LYS A 66 -16.90 -25.99 -7.80
N GLN A 67 -17.47 -25.28 -6.84
CA GLN A 67 -18.86 -25.48 -6.45
C GLN A 67 -19.83 -25.12 -7.58
N ILE A 68 -19.59 -24.01 -8.29
CA ILE A 68 -20.36 -23.61 -9.46
C ILE A 68 -20.28 -24.70 -10.54
N MET A 69 -19.08 -25.20 -10.84
CA MET A 69 -18.89 -26.30 -11.80
C MET A 69 -19.68 -27.55 -11.42
N LEU A 70 -19.62 -27.97 -10.16
CA LEU A 70 -20.36 -29.15 -9.68
C LEU A 70 -21.87 -28.93 -9.76
N THR A 71 -22.34 -27.75 -9.38
CA THR A 71 -23.75 -27.36 -9.46
C THR A 71 -24.23 -27.40 -10.90
N GLN A 72 -23.47 -26.83 -11.84
CA GLN A 72 -23.82 -26.83 -13.26
C GLN A 72 -23.93 -28.26 -13.80
N ARG A 73 -22.96 -29.13 -13.50
CA ARG A 73 -23.02 -30.54 -13.91
C ARG A 73 -24.26 -31.27 -13.36
N SER A 74 -24.67 -30.95 -12.14
CA SER A 74 -25.87 -31.55 -11.55
C SER A 74 -27.16 -31.07 -12.22
N VAL A 75 -27.22 -29.81 -12.64
CA VAL A 75 -28.35 -29.26 -13.40
C VAL A 75 -28.41 -29.91 -14.78
N ASP A 76 -27.29 -30.01 -15.48
CA ASP A 76 -27.22 -30.61 -16.82
C ASP A 76 -27.61 -32.10 -16.82
N ALA A 77 -27.28 -32.83 -15.74
CA ALA A 77 -27.64 -34.24 -15.60
C ALA A 77 -29.11 -34.49 -15.23
N GLN A 78 -29.84 -33.45 -14.80
CA GLN A 78 -31.27 -33.53 -14.45
C GLN A 78 -32.20 -33.19 -15.64
N GLN A 79 -31.64 -32.67 -16.74
CA GLN A 79 -32.36 -32.41 -17.99
C GLN A 79 -32.31 -33.64 -18.91
#